data_AF-A0A938HMG3-F1
#
_entry.id   AF-A0A938HMG3-F1
#
_cell.length_a   1.000
_cell.length_b   1.000
_cell.length_c   1.000
_cell.angle_alpha   90.00
_cell.angle_beta   90.00
_cell.angle_gamma   90.00
#
_symmetry.space_group_name_H-M   'P 1'
#
loop_
_entity.id
_entity.type
_entity.pdbx_description
1 polymer ?
#
loop_
_entity_poly.entity_id
_entity_poly.type
_entity_poly.pdbx_seq_one_letter_code
_entity_poly.pdbx_strand_id
1 'polypeptide(L)' 'MNREKRIVVLTGAGISKESGLSTFRDADGIWATVRIEDVATPDAFRRDPARVHDFYNRRRRALLDPAI' A
#
# COMPACT_ATOMS: atom_id res chain seq x y z
N MET A 1 -18.77 36.72 -13.61
CA MET A 1 -17.48 36.08 -13.26
C MET A 1 -17.76 34.62 -12.96
N ASN A 2 -17.54 33.74 -13.94
CA ASN A 2 -17.79 32.30 -13.78
C ASN A 2 -16.66 31.75 -12.92
N ARG A 3 -16.92 31.61 -11.61
CA ARG A 3 -15.92 31.10 -10.67
C ARG A 3 -15.68 29.64 -11.02
N GLU A 4 -14.51 29.34 -11.57
CA GLU A 4 -14.12 28.00 -11.98
C GLU A 4 -14.46 26.99 -10.87
N LYS A 5 -15.14 25.91 -11.24
CA LYS A 5 -15.49 24.85 -10.30
C LYS A 5 -14.20 24.16 -9.87
N ARG A 6 -13.86 24.27 -8.58
CA ARG A 6 -12.70 23.60 -7.99
C ARG A 6 -13.05 22.14 -7.74
N ILE A 7 -12.51 21.23 -8.55
CA ILE A 7 -12.68 19.78 -8.41
C ILE A 7 -11.48 19.22 -7.65
N VAL A 8 -11.74 18.36 -6.65
CA VAL A 8 -10.72 17.64 -5.89
C VAL A 8 -11.07 16.16 -5.92
N VAL A 9 -10.06 15.31 -6.12
CA VAL A 9 -10.21 13.85 -6.08
C VAL A 9 -9.31 13.31 -4.97
N LEU A 10 -9.91 12.58 -4.03
CA LEU A 10 -9.21 11.83 -3.00
C LEU A 10 -9.31 10.35 -3.35
N THR A 11 -8.17 9.67 -3.50
CA THR A 11 -8.10 8.24 -3.83
C THR A 11 -7.42 7.47 -2.70
N GLY A 12 -7.57 6.15 -2.74
CA GLY A 12 -6.86 5.23 -1.86
C GLY A 12 -6.41 4.00 -2.65
N ALA A 13 -5.90 2.98 -1.96
CA ALA A 13 -5.34 1.78 -2.59
C ALA A 13 -6.28 1.08 -3.59
N GLY A 14 -7.60 1.23 -3.42
CA GLY A 14 -8.59 0.64 -4.33
C GLY A 14 -8.45 1.09 -5.79
N ILE A 15 -7.98 2.33 -6.04
CA ILE A 15 -7.77 2.82 -7.43
C ILE A 15 -6.73 1.98 -8.19
N SER A 16 -5.79 1.36 -7.46
CA SER A 16 -4.70 0.56 -8.03
C SER A 16 -5.03 -0.93 -8.15
N LYS A 17 -6.18 -1.38 -7.66
CA LYS A 17 -6.57 -2.81 -7.69
C LYS A 17 -6.64 -3.35 -9.11
N GLU A 18 -7.17 -2.54 -10.03
CA GLU A 18 -7.29 -2.91 -11.45
C GLU A 18 -5.94 -2.93 -12.17
N SER A 19 -4.90 -2.33 -11.58
CA SER A 19 -3.49 -2.45 -12.03
C SER A 19 -2.78 -3.66 -11.38
N GLY A 20 -3.53 -4.63 -10.85
CA GLY A 20 -2.96 -5.84 -10.24
C GLY A 20 -2.37 -5.66 -8.83
N LEU A 21 -2.44 -4.47 -8.24
CA LEU A 21 -1.94 -4.23 -6.89
C LEU A 21 -2.96 -4.64 -5.82
N SER A 22 -2.56 -5.53 -4.91
CA SER A 22 -3.38 -5.89 -3.75
C SER A 22 -3.67 -4.66 -2.88
N THR A 23 -4.92 -4.52 -2.46
CA THR A 23 -5.30 -3.47 -1.51
C THR A 23 -4.96 -3.88 -0.08
N PHE A 24 -5.06 -2.92 0.83
CA PHE A 24 -4.70 -3.13 2.24
C PHE A 24 -5.76 -3.87 3.05
N ARG A 25 -7.05 -3.60 2.81
CA ARG A 25 -8.16 -4.00 3.69
C ARG A 25 -9.23 -4.88 3.02
N ASP A 26 -9.00 -5.34 1.80
CA ASP A 26 -9.88 -6.37 1.21
C ASP A 26 -9.82 -7.67 2.05
N ALA A 27 -10.79 -8.57 1.84
CA ALA A 27 -10.88 -9.83 2.57
C ALA A 27 -9.62 -10.71 2.42
N ASP A 28 -9.00 -10.66 1.25
CA ASP A 28 -7.71 -11.24 0.89
C ASP A 28 -6.57 -10.20 0.86
N GLY A 29 -6.80 -9.05 1.47
CA GLY A 29 -5.89 -7.90 1.47
C GLY A 29 -4.64 -8.13 2.29
N ILE A 30 -3.69 -7.20 2.15
CA ILE A 30 -2.38 -7.30 2.80
C ILE A 30 -2.49 -7.48 4.31
N TRP A 31 -3.40 -6.76 4.96
CA TRP A 31 -3.55 -6.83 6.42
C TRP A 31 -4.28 -8.08 6.92
N ALA A 32 -4.89 -8.86 6.03
CA ALA A 32 -5.39 -10.20 6.38
C ALA A 32 -4.25 -11.23 6.48
N THR A 33 -3.10 -10.96 5.84
CA THR A 33 -1.96 -11.89 5.77
C THR A 33 -0.76 -11.46 6.62
N VAL A 34 -0.65 -10.18 6.96
CA VAL A 34 0.40 -9.66 7.83
C VAL A 34 -0.16 -8.62 8.81
N ARG A 35 0.30 -8.68 10.05
CA ARG A 35 -0.04 -7.69 11.07
C ARG A 35 0.62 -6.35 10.78
N ILE A 36 -0.16 -5.28 10.79
CA ILE A 36 0.32 -3.90 10.56
C ILE A 36 1.42 -3.54 11.57
N GLU A 37 1.24 -3.94 12.83
CA GLU A 37 2.15 -3.60 13.94
C GLU A 37 3.51 -4.32 13.87
N ASP A 38 3.65 -5.26 12.93
CA ASP A 38 4.92 -5.94 12.67
C ASP A 38 5.71 -5.31 11.53
N VAL A 39 5.08 -4.50 10.67
CA VAL A 39 5.71 -4.07 9.41
C VAL A 39 5.53 -2.60 9.05
N ALA A 40 4.54 -1.90 9.60
CA ALA A 40 4.14 -0.57 9.13
C ALA A 40 3.96 0.44 10.28
N THR A 41 4.77 0.34 11.34
CA THR A 41 4.82 1.32 12.43
C THR A 41 6.26 1.71 12.78
N PRO A 42 6.50 2.89 13.37
CA PRO A 42 7.82 3.26 13.88
C PRO A 42 8.36 2.25 14.91
N ASP A 43 7.49 1.71 15.77
CA ASP A 43 7.86 0.72 16.77
C ASP A 43 8.29 -0.61 16.14
N ALA A 44 7.60 -1.05 15.08
CA ALA A 44 7.99 -2.22 14.29
C ALA A 44 9.40 -2.05 13.71
N PHE A 45 9.67 -0.88 13.12
CA PHE A 45 10.97 -0.59 12.54
C PHE A 45 12.08 -0.55 13.59
N ARG A 46 11.85 0.05 14.77
CA ARG A 46 12.84 0.06 15.85
C ARG A 46 13.09 -1.34 16.42
N ARG A 47 12.06 -2.19 16.47
CA ARG A 47 12.16 -3.57 16.97
C ARG A 47 12.87 -4.51 15.99
N ASP A 48 12.52 -4.46 14.71
CA ASP A 48 13.07 -5.32 13.67
C ASP A 48 13.09 -4.61 12.30
N PRO A 49 14.15 -3.83 12.01
CA PRO A 49 14.28 -3.13 10.73
C PRO A 49 14.37 -4.10 9.54
N ALA A 50 14.99 -5.27 9.73
CA ALA A 50 15.21 -6.23 8.67
C ALA A 50 13.88 -6.79 8.15
N ARG A 51 12.97 -7.15 9.06
CA ARG A 51 11.62 -7.62 8.70
C ARG A 51 10.80 -6.55 8.00
N VAL A 52 10.85 -5.30 8.47
CA VAL A 52 10.17 -4.17 7.82
C VAL A 52 10.73 -3.96 6.41
N HIS A 53 12.06 -3.93 6.26
CA HIS A 53 12.69 -3.78 4.96
C HIS A 53 12.33 -4.92 4.01
N ASP A 54 12.37 -6.17 4.47
CA ASP A 54 12.04 -7.33 3.65
C ASP A 54 10.57 -7.29 3.18
N PHE A 55 9.64 -6.93 4.07
CA PHE A 55 8.23 -6.72 3.72
C PHE A 55 8.06 -5.70 2.59
N TYR A 56 8.64 -4.49 2.72
CA TYR A 56 8.52 -3.46 1.70
C TYR A 56 9.34 -3.76 0.44
N ASN A 57 10.47 -4.46 0.54
CA ASN A 57 11.28 -4.84 -0.62
C ASN A 57 10.57 -5.89 -1.48
N ARG A 58 9.86 -6.85 -0.90
CA ARG A 58 8.98 -7.75 -1.66
C ARG A 58 7.95 -6.98 -2.48
N ARG A 59 7.30 -5.98 -1.86
CA ARG A 59 6.34 -5.11 -2.55
C ARG A 59 6.97 -4.32 -3.70
N ARG A 60 8.16 -3.74 -3.48
CA ARG A 60 8.89 -3.01 -4.52
C ARG A 60 9.26 -3.92 -5.70
N ARG A 61 9.71 -5.15 -5.43
CA ARG A 61 10.03 -6.12 -6.47
C ARG A 61 8.79 -6.53 -7.27
N ALA A 62 7.63 -6.66 -6.63
CA ALA A 62 6.37 -6.97 -7.32
C ALA A 62 5.99 -5.89 -8.35
N LEU A 63 6.36 -4.62 -8.12
CA LEU A 63 6.15 -3.53 -9.09
C LEU A 63 7.02 -3.61 -10.35
N LEU A 64 7.95 -4.57 -10.42
CA LEU A 64 8.76 -4.81 -11.62
C LEU A 64 8.13 -5.84 -12.56
N ASP A 65 7.03 -6.48 -12.14
CA ASP A 65 6.28 -7.39 -12.99
C ASP A 65 5.56 -6.60 -14.09
N PRO A 66 5.74 -6.90 -15.39
CA PRO A 66 5.05 -6.21 -16.48
C PRO A 66 3.52 -6.32 -16.45
N ALA A 67 2.97 -7.25 -15.66
CA ALA A 67 1.53 -7.38 -15.43
C ALA A 67 0.98 -6.44 -14.35
N ILE A 68 1.86 -5.70 -13.65
CA ILE A 68 1.56 -4.67 -12.63
C ILE A 68 1.89 -3.29 -13.20
#